data_AF-A0A353TBQ0-F1
#
_entry.id   AF-A0A353TBQ0-F1
#
_cell.length_a   1.000
_cell.length_b   1.000
_cell.length_c   1.000
_cell.angle_alpha   90.00
_cell.angle_beta   90.00
_cell.angle_gamma   90.00
#
_symmetry.space_group_name_H-M   'P 1'
#
loop_
_entity.id
_entity.type
_entity.pdbx_description
1 polymer ?
#
loop_
_entity_poly.entity_id
_entity_poly.type
_entity_poly.pdbx_seq_one_letter_code
_entity_poly.pdbx_strand_id
1 'polypeptide(L)'
;MIEHQGIITSISDKKISVKIIQQSACSTCHAKGACMAADSKEKVVEVTDVTGKYKINDLVIIEGKESMGYKAVLWAFVIPVFILVLTIILATSFWKWGETEA
;
A
#
# COMPACT_ATOMS: atom_id res chain seq x y z
N MET A 1 -5.69 6.32 -11.21
CA MET A 1 -4.76 7.41 -10.81
C MET A 1 -5.47 8.34 -9.86
N ILE A 2 -4.95 8.51 -8.64
CA ILE A 2 -5.49 9.45 -7.64
C ILE A 2 -4.35 10.40 -7.26
N GLU A 3 -4.57 11.69 -7.47
CA GLU A 3 -3.63 12.76 -7.15
C GLU A 3 -4.00 13.40 -5.81
N HIS A 4 -3.02 13.59 -4.95
CA HIS A 4 -3.19 14.26 -3.66
C HIS A 4 -2.15 15.36 -3.49
N GLN A 5 -2.61 16.58 -3.20
CA GLN A 5 -1.72 17.68 -2.84
C GLN A 5 -1.21 17.50 -1.40
N GLY A 6 0.10 17.67 -1.23
CA GLY A 6 0.75 17.56 0.07
C GLY A 6 1.89 18.57 0.24
N ILE A 7 2.31 18.75 1.48
CA ILE A 7 3.47 19.58 1.86
C ILE A 7 4.55 18.68 2.45
N ILE A 8 5.79 18.93 2.06
CA ILE A 8 6.95 18.23 2.62
C ILE A 8 7.21 18.70 4.05
N THR A 9 7.06 17.81 5.03
CA THR A 9 7.26 18.12 6.45
C THR A 9 8.65 17.78 6.95
N SER A 10 9.25 16.70 6.44
CA SER A 10 10.60 16.28 6.82
C SER A 10 11.30 15.56 5.68
N ILE A 11 12.63 15.71 5.61
CA ILE A 11 13.51 14.99 4.69
C ILE A 11 14.59 14.31 5.56
N SER A 12 14.63 12.98 5.55
CA SER A 12 15.68 12.18 6.20
C SER A 12 16.39 11.36 5.13
N ASP A 13 17.60 11.79 4.76
CA ASP A 13 18.46 11.20 3.72
C ASP A 13 17.76 10.90 2.38
N LYS A 14 17.07 9.75 2.29
CA LYS A 14 16.39 9.23 1.09
C LYS A 14 14.87 9.17 1.24
N LYS A 15 14.35 9.54 2.40
CA LYS A 15 12.91 9.49 2.73
C LYS A 15 12.38 10.90 2.92
N ILE A 16 11.38 11.23 2.12
CA ILE A 16 10.64 12.48 2.19
C ILE A 16 9.28 12.17 2.80
N SER A 17 8.99 12.76 3.95
CA SER A 17 7.67 12.71 4.57
C SER A 17 6.81 13.82 3.98
N VAL A 18 5.77 13.43 3.26
CA VAL A 18 4.80 14.36 2.68
C VAL A 18 3.50 14.26 3.46
N LYS A 19 3.08 15.38 4.05
CA LYS A 19 1.79 15.51 4.71
C LYS A 19 0.74 15.85 3.67
N ILE A 20 -0.18 14.91 3.41
CA ILE A 20 -1.31 15.17 2.51
C ILE A 20 -2.28 16.11 3.24
N ILE A 21 -2.56 17.27 2.64
CA ILE A 21 -3.57 18.20 3.16
C ILE A 21 -4.92 17.72 2.64
N GLN A 22 -5.45 16.66 3.24
CA GLN A 22 -6.81 16.25 2.97
C GLN A 22 -7.74 17.02 3.91
N GLN A 23 -8.14 18.24 3.51
CA GLN A 23 -9.36 18.80 4.07
C GLN A 23 -10.52 17.92 3.59
N SER A 24 -10.98 17.01 4.43
CA SER A 24 -12.20 16.27 4.15
C SER A 24 -13.35 17.27 4.00
N ALA A 25 -14.21 17.08 3.00
CA ALA A 25 -15.45 17.84 2.86
C ALA A 25 -16.34 17.75 4.13
N CYS A 26 -16.05 16.77 5.01
CA CYS A 26 -16.68 16.56 6.30
C CYS A 26 -16.15 17.47 7.42
N SER A 27 -15.04 18.18 7.22
CA SER A 27 -14.43 19.04 8.23
C SER A 27 -15.33 20.20 8.67
N THR A 28 -16.23 20.67 7.80
CA THR A 28 -17.23 21.71 8.01
C THR A 28 -18.67 21.19 8.09
N CYS A 29 -18.87 19.87 8.05
CA CYS A 29 -20.20 19.27 8.05
C CYS A 29 -20.78 19.17 9.47
N HIS A 30 -22.05 19.55 9.65
CA HIS A 30 -22.75 19.51 10.93
C HIS A 30 -22.84 18.10 11.57
N ALA A 31 -22.82 17.04 10.75
CA ALA A 31 -22.89 15.64 11.19
C ALA A 31 -21.53 15.03 11.57
N LYS A 32 -20.45 15.84 11.65
CA LYS A 32 -19.08 15.41 11.95
C LYS A 32 -18.97 14.53 13.21
N GLY A 33 -19.78 14.78 14.24
CA GLY A 33 -19.77 13.99 15.49
C GLY A 33 -20.38 12.58 15.39
N ALA A 34 -21.22 12.32 14.37
CA ALA A 34 -21.87 11.03 14.16
C ALA A 34 -21.31 10.26 12.95
N CYS A 35 -20.50 10.92 12.12
CA CYS A 35 -19.94 10.34 10.91
C CYS A 35 -18.60 9.66 11.21
N MET A 36 -18.55 8.32 11.19
CA MET A 36 -17.30 7.56 11.31
C MET A 36 -16.28 7.88 10.20
N ALA A 37 -16.72 8.47 9.08
CA ALA A 37 -15.86 8.91 7.98
C ALA A 37 -15.29 10.32 8.16
N ALA A 38 -15.63 11.03 9.25
CA ALA A 38 -15.13 12.36 9.55
C ALA A 38 -13.70 12.40 10.11
N ASP A 39 -13.09 11.24 10.35
CA ASP A 39 -11.72 11.12 10.82
C ASP A 39 -10.76 11.57 9.69
N SER A 40 -10.45 12.86 9.66
CA SER A 40 -9.34 13.42 8.88
C SER A 40 -8.04 12.99 9.54
N LYS A 41 -7.73 11.70 9.45
CA LYS A 41 -6.45 11.16 9.86
C LYS A 41 -5.43 11.73 8.90
N GLU A 42 -4.67 12.72 9.38
CA GLU A 42 -3.53 13.29 8.68
C GLU A 42 -2.62 12.16 8.20
N LYS A 43 -2.75 11.80 6.92
CA LYS A 43 -2.02 10.67 6.36
C LYS A 43 -0.67 11.21 5.90
N VAL A 44 0.34 10.98 6.72
CA VAL A 44 1.74 11.19 6.34
C VAL A 44 2.13 10.06 5.40
N VAL A 45 2.55 10.40 4.19
CA VAL A 45 3.03 9.44 3.20
C VAL A 45 4.54 9.63 3.08
N GLU A 46 5.29 8.57 3.41
CA GLU A 46 6.73 8.53 3.15
C GLU A 46 6.95 8.18 1.67
N VAL A 47 7.59 9.08 0.95
CA VAL A 47 8.03 8.91 -0.43
C VAL A 47 9.55 8.80 -0.42
N THR A 48 10.10 7.77 -1.07
CA THR A 48 11.55 7.67 -1.22
C THR A 48 11.95 8.47 -2.46
N ASP A 49 12.74 9.54 -2.27
CA ASP A 49 13.30 10.32 -3.38
C ASP A 49 14.83 10.26 -3.33
N VAL A 50 15.44 10.07 -4.50
CA VAL A 50 16.89 9.97 -4.67
C VAL A 50 17.43 11.16 -5.47
N THR A 51 16.56 12.11 -5.81
CA THR A 51 16.81 13.18 -6.77
C THR A 51 17.35 14.43 -6.07
N GLY A 52 17.07 14.61 -4.77
CA GLY A 52 17.57 15.73 -3.96
C GLY A 52 17.03 17.10 -4.38
N LYS A 53 15.94 17.12 -5.17
CA LYS A 53 15.37 18.35 -5.77
C LYS A 53 14.34 19.04 -4.90
N TYR A 54 13.95 18.43 -3.78
CA TYR A 54 12.84 18.88 -2.95
C TYR A 54 13.33 19.50 -1.65
N LYS A 55 12.63 20.54 -1.18
CA LYS A 55 12.91 21.22 0.09
C LYS A 55 11.75 21.07 1.06
N ILE A 56 12.07 21.19 2.36
CA ILE A 56 11.04 21.27 3.40
C ILE A 56 10.12 22.45 3.07
N ASN A 57 8.82 22.24 3.27
CA ASN A 57 7.75 23.21 2.98
C ASN A 57 7.40 23.40 1.50
N ASP A 58 7.95 22.60 0.59
CA ASP A 58 7.50 22.59 -0.81
C ASP A 58 6.11 21.97 -0.95
N LEU A 59 5.30 22.57 -1.83
CA LEU A 59 4.03 22.04 -2.29
C LEU A 59 4.27 21.03 -3.40
N VAL A 60 3.85 19.78 -3.18
CA VAL A 60 4.03 18.68 -4.12
C VAL A 60 2.71 17.95 -4.37
N ILE A 61 2.56 17.39 -5.56
CA ILE A 61 1.45 16.51 -5.92
C ILE A 61 1.98 15.07 -5.85
N ILE A 62 1.34 14.25 -5.03
CA ILE A 62 1.64 12.83 -4.92
C ILE A 62 0.66 12.07 -5.82
N GLU A 63 1.20 11.25 -6.72
CA GLU A 63 0.41 10.33 -7.52
C GLU A 63 0.43 8.92 -6.91
N GLY A 64 -0.74 8.41 -6.55
CA GLY A 64 -0.89 7.03 -6.11
C GLY A 64 -0.85 6.08 -7.31
N LYS A 65 0.26 5.35 -7.49
CA LYS A 65 0.36 4.33 -8.53
C LYS A 65 -0.46 3.10 -8.16
N GLU A 66 -1.59 2.94 -8.84
CA GLU A 66 -2.58 1.86 -8.63
C GLU A 66 -1.98 0.45 -8.76
N SER A 67 -0.88 0.31 -9.51
CA SER A 67 -0.16 -0.95 -9.71
C SER A 67 0.38 -1.58 -8.42
N MET A 68 0.51 -0.81 -7.33
CA MET A 68 0.94 -1.34 -6.03
C MET A 68 -0.10 -2.29 -5.42
N GLY A 69 -1.39 -2.01 -5.63
CA GLY A 69 -2.47 -2.88 -5.15
C GLY A 69 -2.46 -4.23 -5.85
N TYR A 70 -2.34 -4.23 -7.18
CA TYR A 70 -2.24 -5.47 -7.96
C TYR A 70 -1.05 -6.33 -7.55
N LYS A 71 0.14 -5.72 -7.35
CA LYS A 71 1.30 -6.45 -6.85
C LYS A 71 1.01 -7.06 -5.47
N ALA A 72 0.47 -6.29 -4.52
CA ALA A 72 0.17 -6.80 -3.19
C ALA A 72 -0.80 -7.99 -3.21
N VAL A 73 -1.84 -7.92 -4.06
CA VAL A 73 -2.82 -9.01 -4.23
C VAL A 73 -2.17 -10.26 -4.83
N LEU A 74 -1.28 -10.10 -5.84
CA LEU A 74 -0.54 -11.22 -6.40
C LEU A 74 0.31 -11.93 -5.34
N TRP A 75 1.02 -11.17 -4.50
CA TRP A 75 1.82 -11.73 -3.40
C TRP A 75 0.95 -12.42 -2.34
N ALA A 76 -0.21 -11.86 -2.01
CA ALA A 76 -1.08 -12.39 -0.95
C ALA A 76 -1.92 -13.59 -1.38
N PHE A 77 -2.30 -13.70 -2.66
CA PHE A 77 -3.21 -14.74 -3.14
C PHE A 77 -2.57 -15.73 -4.11
N VAL A 78 -1.83 -15.24 -5.11
CA VAL A 78 -1.30 -16.13 -6.15
C VAL A 78 -0.20 -17.02 -5.59
N ILE A 79 0.73 -16.45 -4.81
CA ILE A 79 1.83 -17.23 -4.21
C ILE A 79 1.30 -18.32 -3.26
N PRO A 80 0.40 -18.03 -2.30
CA PRO A 80 -0.10 -19.07 -1.39
C PRO A 80 -0.90 -20.17 -2.10
N VAL A 81 -1.72 -19.82 -3.10
CA VAL A 81 -2.45 -20.81 -3.90
C VAL A 81 -1.49 -21.71 -4.64
N PHE A 82 -0.44 -21.14 -5.24
CA PHE A 82 0.56 -21.93 -5.96
C PHE A 82 1.31 -22.89 -5.03
N ILE A 83 1.71 -22.44 -3.84
CA ILE A 83 2.32 -23.29 -2.82
C ILE A 83 1.38 -24.43 -2.43
N LEU A 84 0.11 -24.15 -2.18
CA LEU A 84 -0.87 -25.15 -1.77
C LEU A 84 -1.12 -26.20 -2.88
N VAL A 85 -1.21 -25.77 -4.13
CA VAL A 85 -1.36 -26.70 -5.26
C VAL A 85 -0.10 -27.57 -5.41
N LEU A 86 1.09 -26.97 -5.32
CA LEU A 86 2.35 -27.71 -5.38
C LEU A 86 2.47 -28.73 -4.26
N THR A 87 2.13 -28.39 -3.02
CA THR A 87 2.22 -29.34 -1.91
C THR A 87 1.28 -30.52 -2.10
N ILE A 88 0.06 -30.31 -2.62
CA ILE A 88 -0.88 -31.39 -2.92
C ILE A 88 -0.35 -32.29 -4.05
N ILE A 89 0.18 -31.71 -5.13
CA ILE A 89 0.74 -32.48 -6.25
C ILE A 89 1.92 -33.32 -5.78
N LEU A 90 2.83 -32.74 -4.99
CA LEU A 90 3.98 -33.45 -4.46
C LEU A 90 3.53 -34.58 -3.51
N ALA A 91 2.66 -34.27 -2.54
CA ALA A 91 2.16 -35.25 -1.59
C ALA A 91 1.48 -36.45 -2.28
N THR A 92 0.63 -36.19 -3.27
CA THR A 92 -0.06 -37.25 -4.02
C THR A 92 0.88 -38.04 -4.93
N SER A 93 1.89 -37.39 -5.52
CA SER A 93 2.91 -38.08 -6.33
C SER A 93 3.80 -38.98 -5.49
N PHE A 94 4.23 -38.52 -4.30
CA PHE A 94 4.98 -39.33 -3.34
C PHE A 94 4.15 -40.51 -2.83
N TRP A 95 2.87 -40.29 -2.53
CA TRP A 95 1.97 -41.38 -2.09
C TRP A 95 1.81 -42.46 -3.17
N LYS A 96 1.59 -42.04 -4.42
CA LYS A 96 1.43 -42.95 -5.54
C LYS A 96 2.71 -43.74 -5.86
N TRP A 97 3.88 -43.14 -5.63
CA TRP A 97 5.17 -43.80 -5.78
C TRP A 97 5.37 -44.92 -4.74
N GLY A 98 5.03 -44.66 -3.47
CA GLY A 98 5.15 -45.64 -2.38
C GLY A 98 4.25 -46.88 -2.51
N GLU A 99 3.13 -46.78 -3.24
CA GLU A 99 2.25 -47.91 -3.55
C GLU A 99 2.72 -48.75 -4.76
N THR A 100 3.59 -48.22 -5.62
CA THR A 100 4.16 -48.97 -6.76
C THR A 100 5.43 -49.77 -6.42
N GLU A 101 5.96 -49.62 -5.21
CA GLU A 101 7.18 -50.27 -4.74
C GLU A 101 6.96 -51.27 -3.59
N ALA A 102 5.70 -51.57 -3.25
CA ALA A 102 5.27 -52.60 -2.31
C ALA A 102 4.70 -53.84 -3.02
#